data_AF-A0A2N6AL19-F1
#
_entry.id   AF-A0A2N6AL19-F1
#
_cell.length_a   1.000
_cell.length_b   1.000
_cell.length_c   1.000
_cell.angle_alpha   90.00
_cell.angle_beta   90.00
_cell.angle_gamma   90.00
#
_symmetry.space_group_name_H-M   'P 1'
#
loop_
_entity.id
_entity.type
_entity.pdbx_description
1 polymer ?
#
loop_
_entity_poly.entity_id
_entity_poly.type
_entity_poly.pdbx_seq_one_letter_code
_entity_poly.pdbx_strand_id
1 'polypeptide(L)'
;MDSTSRRLALEQLDRKLGKAKSFARLVTPPRGWIHVIRVSLNMTLRQLASRLDVTPQSIKGFEEREADGSITLRSLREVAGALDMKLVYAL
;
A
#
# COMPACT_ATOMS: atom_id res chain seq x y z
N MET A 1 28.36 -19.93 10.83
CA MET A 1 28.07 -19.04 9.69
C MET A 1 29.19 -18.01 9.63
N ASP A 2 29.95 -18.01 8.53
CA ASP A 2 31.11 -17.13 8.36
C ASP A 2 30.70 -15.64 8.38
N SER A 3 31.44 -14.82 9.13
CA SER A 3 31.17 -13.39 9.30
C SER A 3 31.21 -12.61 7.97
N THR A 4 32.08 -13.03 7.06
CA THR A 4 32.24 -12.46 5.71
C THR A 4 30.99 -12.70 4.83
N SER A 5 30.40 -13.89 4.91
CA SER A 5 29.18 -14.24 4.16
C SER A 5 27.96 -13.47 4.67
N ARG A 6 27.86 -13.26 5.99
CA ARG A 6 26.82 -12.42 6.59
C ARG A 6 26.91 -10.97 6.12
N ARG A 7 28.12 -10.40 6.06
CA ARG A 7 28.34 -9.02 5.59
C ARG A 7 27.91 -8.85 4.14
N LEU A 8 28.30 -9.78 3.26
CA LEU A 8 27.92 -9.75 1.86
C LEU A 8 26.39 -9.81 1.66
N ALA A 9 25.70 -10.65 2.45
CA ALA A 9 24.24 -10.76 2.42
C ALA A 9 23.55 -9.44 2.81
N LEU A 10 24.06 -8.74 3.83
CA LEU A 10 23.56 -7.43 4.25
C LEU A 10 23.78 -6.36 3.17
N GLU A 11 24.95 -6.32 2.54
CA GLU A 11 25.23 -5.37 1.45
C GLU A 11 24.37 -5.61 0.21
N GLN A 12 24.03 -6.86 -0.10
CA GLN A 12 23.12 -7.19 -1.20
C GLN A 12 21.68 -6.78 -0.88
N LEU A 13 21.24 -6.99 0.37
CA LEU A 13 19.93 -6.55 0.84
C LEU A 13 19.81 -5.02 0.76
N ASP A 14 20.79 -4.29 1.30
CA ASP A 14 20.78 -2.83 1.32
C ASP A 14 20.80 -2.24 -0.12
N ARG A 15 21.52 -2.88 -1.05
CA ARG A 15 21.46 -2.52 -2.47
C ARG A 15 20.08 -2.72 -3.09
N LYS A 16 19.37 -3.81 -2.77
CA LYS A 16 18.00 -4.07 -3.26
C LYS A 16 17.00 -3.05 -2.70
N LEU A 17 17.11 -2.73 -1.40
CA LEU A 17 16.25 -1.77 -0.71
C LEU A 17 16.62 -0.32 -0.97
N GLY A 18 17.80 -0.04 -1.51
CA GLY A 18 18.25 1.32 -1.85
C GLY A 18 17.24 2.10 -2.69
N LYS A 19 16.52 1.42 -3.61
CA LYS A 19 15.46 2.03 -4.43
C LYS A 19 14.20 2.40 -3.63
N ALA A 20 13.96 1.75 -2.49
CA ALA A 20 12.84 2.04 -1.59
C ALA A 20 13.14 3.23 -0.65
N LYS A 21 14.41 3.58 -0.42
CA LYS A 21 14.81 4.66 0.50
C LYS A 21 14.18 6.02 0.16
N SER A 22 13.89 6.30 -1.12
CA SER A 22 13.21 7.53 -1.53
C SER A 22 11.76 7.62 -1.04
N PHE A 23 11.08 6.48 -0.87
CA PHE A 23 9.70 6.41 -0.39
C PHE A 23 9.57 6.62 1.11
N ALA A 24 10.66 6.45 1.88
CA ALA A 24 10.67 6.68 3.34
C ALA A 24 10.39 8.14 3.73
N ARG A 25 10.50 9.08 2.79
CA ARG A 25 10.18 10.50 3.02
C ARG A 25 8.72 10.85 2.72
N LEU A 26 7.92 9.93 2.20
CA LEU A 26 6.52 10.20 1.92
C LEU A 26 5.74 10.22 3.24
N VAL A 27 5.02 11.31 3.46
CA VAL A 27 4.09 11.44 4.59
C VAL A 27 2.80 10.72 4.21
N THR A 28 2.39 9.74 5.01
CA THR A 28 1.11 9.06 4.83
C THR A 28 -0.03 10.06 5.08
N PRO A 29 -1.01 10.20 4.16
CA PRO A 29 -2.15 11.08 4.37
C PRO A 29 -2.99 10.67 5.60
N PRO A 30 -3.61 11.62 6.33
CA PRO A 30 -4.39 11.30 7.53
C PRO A 30 -5.60 10.38 7.30
N ARG A 31 -6.14 10.37 6.07
CA ARG A 31 -7.25 9.48 5.67
C ARG A 31 -6.79 8.25 4.88
N GLY A 32 -5.48 8.02 4.83
CA GLY A 32 -4.87 6.95 4.06
C GLY A 32 -4.81 7.23 2.55
N TRP A 33 -4.01 6.42 1.86
CA TRP A 33 -3.82 6.48 0.42
C TRP A 33 -5.06 6.08 -0.37
N ILE A 34 -5.86 5.12 0.11
CA ILE A 34 -7.06 4.66 -0.62
C ILE A 34 -8.03 5.83 -0.81
N HIS A 35 -8.28 6.58 0.26
CA HIS A 35 -9.16 7.74 0.22
C HIS A 35 -8.65 8.82 -0.73
N VAL A 36 -7.37 9.22 -0.56
CA VAL A 36 -6.78 10.31 -1.33
C VAL A 36 -6.74 9.97 -2.81
N ILE A 37 -6.35 8.75 -3.18
CA ILE A 37 -6.33 8.30 -4.57
C ILE A 37 -7.75 8.29 -5.14
N ARG A 38 -8.72 7.68 -4.45
CA ARG A 38 -10.10 7.60 -4.93
C ARG A 38 -10.70 8.99 -5.19
N VAL A 39 -10.51 9.92 -4.26
CA VAL A 39 -11.01 11.30 -4.39
C VAL A 39 -10.28 12.03 -5.52
N SER A 40 -8.96 11.86 -5.65
CA SER A 40 -8.17 12.48 -6.72
C SER A 40 -8.56 11.98 -8.12
N LEU A 41 -9.02 10.74 -8.23
CA LEU A 41 -9.59 10.15 -9.45
C LEU A 41 -11.05 10.54 -9.68
N ASN A 42 -11.62 11.43 -8.85
CA ASN A 42 -13.02 11.83 -8.87
C ASN A 42 -14.00 10.64 -8.79
N MET A 43 -13.60 9.59 -8.06
CA MET A 43 -14.41 8.38 -7.86
C MET A 43 -15.21 8.44 -6.56
N THR A 44 -16.47 8.02 -6.63
CA THR A 44 -17.32 7.81 -5.46
C THR A 44 -17.02 6.46 -4.79
N LEU A 45 -17.43 6.30 -3.53
CA LEU A 45 -17.37 5.01 -2.83
C LEU A 45 -18.11 3.91 -3.60
N ARG A 46 -19.26 4.23 -4.22
CA ARG A 46 -20.05 3.27 -5.01
C ARG A 46 -19.31 2.79 -6.25
N GLN A 47 -18.60 3.69 -6.94
CA GLN A 47 -17.82 3.33 -8.13
C GLN A 47 -16.66 2.40 -7.77
N LEU A 48 -15.91 2.70 -6.70
CA LEU A 48 -14.83 1.82 -6.25
C LEU A 48 -15.38 0.48 -5.75
N ALA A 49 -16.48 0.50 -5.01
CA ALA A 49 -17.16 -0.70 -4.53
C ALA A 49 -17.60 -1.61 -5.68
N SER A 50 -18.17 -1.03 -6.74
CA SER A 50 -18.56 -1.76 -7.95
C SER A 50 -17.38 -2.39 -8.67
N ARG A 51 -16.20 -1.75 -8.68
CA ARG A 51 -14.99 -2.34 -9.29
C ARG A 51 -14.44 -3.52 -8.48
N LEU A 52 -14.71 -3.55 -7.18
CA LEU A 52 -14.26 -4.58 -6.26
C LEU A 52 -15.32 -5.66 -5.99
N ASP A 53 -16.52 -5.51 -6.56
CA ASP A 53 -17.70 -6.36 -6.28
C ASP A 53 -18.01 -6.45 -4.76
N VAL A 54 -17.97 -5.30 -4.08
CA VAL A 54 -18.27 -5.19 -2.64
C VAL A 54 -19.26 -4.06 -2.36
N THR A 55 -19.65 -3.89 -1.10
CA THR A 55 -20.53 -2.80 -0.68
C THR A 55 -19.75 -1.48 -0.50
N PRO A 56 -20.39 -0.31 -0.71
CA PRO A 56 -19.78 0.99 -0.41
C PRO A 56 -19.33 1.14 1.05
N GLN A 57 -20.02 0.49 1.98
CA GLN A 57 -19.68 0.44 3.40
C GLN A 57 -18.36 -0.32 3.63
N SER A 58 -18.13 -1.41 2.89
CA SER A 58 -16.87 -2.14 2.92
C SER A 58 -15.70 -1.25 2.49
N ILE A 59 -15.87 -0.45 1.43
CA ILE A 59 -14.84 0.50 0.98
C ILE A 59 -14.54 1.56 2.03
N LYS A 60 -15.58 2.13 2.66
CA LYS A 60 -15.39 3.07 3.76
C LYS A 60 -14.59 2.44 4.91
N GLY A 61 -14.92 1.20 5.29
CA GLY A 61 -14.16 0.45 6.29
C GLY A 61 -12.75 0.07 5.83
N PHE A 62 -12.46 0.02 4.52
CA PHE A 62 -11.10 -0.17 4.01
C PHE A 62 -10.29 1.12 4.15
N GLU A 63 -10.87 2.28 3.83
CA GLU A 63 -10.22 3.59 4.05
C GLU A 63 -9.88 3.81 5.54
N GLU A 64 -10.84 3.53 6.44
CA GLU A 64 -10.64 3.69 7.88
C GLU A 64 -9.55 2.77 8.44
N ARG A 65 -9.58 1.48 8.07
CA ARG A 65 -8.57 0.51 8.52
C ARG A 65 -7.20 0.76 7.89
N GLU A 66 -7.12 1.33 6.68
CA GLU A 66 -5.84 1.69 6.09
C GLU A 66 -5.22 2.89 6.82
N ALA A 67 -6.02 3.91 7.13
CA ALA A 67 -5.57 5.05 7.93
C ALA A 67 -5.10 4.62 9.35
N ASP A 68 -5.76 3.64 9.94
CA ASP A 68 -5.43 3.05 11.25
C ASP A 68 -4.30 2.01 11.19
N GLY A 69 -3.89 1.57 9.99
CA GLY A 69 -2.86 0.54 9.81
C GLY A 69 -3.32 -0.90 10.11
N SER A 70 -4.61 -1.12 10.37
CA SER A 70 -5.22 -2.42 10.63
C SER A 70 -5.72 -3.15 9.36
N ILE A 71 -5.55 -2.55 8.19
CA ILE A 71 -5.87 -3.19 6.90
C ILE A 71 -4.89 -4.33 6.58
N THR A 72 -5.40 -5.41 5.97
CA THR A 72 -4.54 -6.48 5.49
C THR A 72 -3.86 -6.10 4.17
N LEU A 73 -2.63 -6.58 3.95
CA LEU A 73 -1.93 -6.42 2.66
C LEU A 73 -2.70 -7.03 1.49
N ARG A 74 -3.51 -8.07 1.75
CA ARG A 74 -4.38 -8.68 0.73
C ARG A 74 -5.44 -7.68 0.28
N SER A 75 -6.21 -7.12 1.20
CA SER A 75 -7.25 -6.14 0.88
C SER A 75 -6.67 -4.90 0.21
N LEU A 76 -5.51 -4.42 0.69
CA LEU A 76 -4.84 -3.27 0.08
C LEU A 76 -4.41 -3.56 -1.37
N ARG A 77 -3.98 -4.79 -1.66
CA ARG A 77 -3.63 -5.24 -3.02
C ARG A 77 -4.86 -5.34 -3.93
N GLU A 78 -5.97 -5.86 -3.43
CA GLU A 78 -7.24 -5.92 -4.15
C GLU A 78 -7.70 -4.51 -4.53
N VAL A 79 -7.70 -3.58 -3.57
CA VAL A 79 -8.05 -2.16 -3.81
C VAL A 79 -7.11 -1.51 -4.81
N ALA A 80 -5.80 -1.72 -4.70
CA ALA A 80 -4.84 -1.21 -5.67
C ALA A 80 -5.16 -1.74 -7.08
N GLY A 81 -5.46 -3.03 -7.22
CA GLY A 81 -5.83 -3.63 -8.49
C GLY A 81 -7.08 -3.01 -9.11
N ALA A 82 -8.12 -2.74 -8.31
CA ALA A 82 -9.33 -2.07 -8.79
C ALA A 82 -9.12 -0.60 -9.21
N LEU A 83 -8.05 0.03 -8.72
CA LEU A 83 -7.61 1.38 -9.11
C LEU A 83 -6.61 1.36 -10.27
N ASP A 84 -6.37 0.21 -10.91
CA ASP A 84 -5.35 0.01 -11.93
C ASP A 84 -3.92 0.34 -11.43
N MET A 85 -3.68 0.08 -10.14
CA MET A 85 -2.42 0.34 -9.44
C MET A 85 -1.80 -0.95 -8.90
N LYS A 86 -0.50 -0.89 -8.58
CA LYS A 86 0.24 -1.99 -7.98
C LYS A 86 0.69 -1.63 -6.57
N LEU A 87 0.29 -2.42 -5.59
CA LEU A 87 0.85 -2.34 -4.24
C LEU A 87 2.30 -2.86 -4.25
N VAL A 88 3.22 -2.03 -3.76
CA VAL A 88 4.62 -2.40 -3.51
C VAL A 88 4.87 -2.34 -2.00
N TYR A 89 5.42 -3.41 -1.45
CA TYR A 89 5.77 -3.52 -0.03
C TYR A 89 7.27 -3.85 0.10
N ALA A 90 7.97 -3.12 0.95
CA ALA A 90 9.40 -3.29 1.21
C ALA A 90 9.66 -3.20 2.72
N LEU A 91 10.63 -3.99 3.20
CA LEU A 91 11.10 -4.08 4.59
C LEU A 91 12.62 -3.97 4.61
#